data_AF-A0A0M1JEH7-F1
#
_entry.id   AF-A0A0M1JEH7-F1
#
_cell.length_a   1.000
_cell.length_b   1.000
_cell.length_c   1.000
_cell.angle_alpha   90.00
_cell.angle_beta   90.00
_cell.angle_gamma   90.00
#
_symmetry.space_group_name_H-M   'P 1'
#
loop_
_entity.id
_entity.type
_entity.pdbx_description
1 polymer ?
#
loop_
_entity_poly.entity_id
_entity_poly.type
_entity_poly.pdbx_seq_one_letter_code
_entity_poly.pdbx_strand_id
1 'polypeptide(L)' 'MNAQIIEKHGKPEFVIIPYDDYIHMQNDLEDYRDLRDLRNAKENPDNQQGRSFEEFVTEIGLLRNKS' A
#
# COMPACT_ATOMS: atom_id res chain seq x y z
N MET A 1 -19.34 -1.36 -8.57
CA MET A 1 -19.54 -2.70 -7.97
C MET A 1 -20.89 -3.32 -8.32
N ASN A 2 -20.93 -4.05 -9.43
CA ASN A 2 -22.03 -4.97 -9.76
C ASN A 2 -21.54 -6.41 -9.56
N ALA A 3 -21.93 -7.03 -8.45
CA ALA A 3 -21.47 -8.37 -8.09
C ALA A 3 -22.56 -9.41 -8.38
N GLN A 4 -22.21 -10.50 -9.06
CA GLN A 4 -23.08 -11.66 -9.22
C GLN A 4 -22.64 -12.77 -8.27
N ILE A 5 -23.56 -13.23 -7.43
CA ILE A 5 -23.31 -14.32 -6.48
C ILE A 5 -23.70 -15.65 -7.14
N ILE A 6 -22.84 -16.66 -7.01
CA ILE A 6 -23.09 -18.03 -7.43
C ILE A 6 -23.23 -18.88 -6.18
N GLU A 7 -24.37 -19.58 -6.08
CA GLU A 7 -24.70 -20.44 -4.95
C GLU A 7 -24.52 -21.91 -5.27
N LYS A 8 -24.10 -22.68 -4.26
CA LYS A 8 -24.10 -24.15 -4.28
C LYS A 8 -24.91 -24.67 -3.11
N HIS A 9 -25.95 -25.47 -3.40
CA HIS A 9 -26.92 -25.95 -2.40
C HIS A 9 -27.59 -24.83 -1.59
N GLY A 10 -27.90 -23.69 -2.24
CA GLY A 10 -28.53 -22.54 -1.59
C GLY A 10 -27.60 -21.74 -0.66
N LYS A 11 -26.28 -21.94 -0.78
CA LYS A 11 -25.27 -21.16 -0.05
C LYS A 11 -24.38 -20.40 -1.03
N PRO A 12 -24.20 -19.07 -0.85
CA PRO A 12 -23.22 -18.29 -1.60
C PRO A 12 -21.81 -18.87 -1.46
N GLU A 13 -21.20 -19.27 -2.57
CA GLU A 13 -19.85 -19.85 -2.56
C GLU A 13 -18.86 -19.02 -3.41
N PHE A 14 -19.34 -18.43 -4.51
CA PHE A 14 -18.50 -17.63 -5.39
C PHE A 14 -19.16 -16.29 -5.71
N VAL A 15 -18.32 -15.32 -6.07
CA VAL A 15 -18.77 -14.01 -6.57
C VAL A 15 -18.01 -13.67 -7.84
N ILE A 16 -18.73 -13.23 -8.87
CA ILE A 16 -18.15 -12.64 -10.07
C ILE A 16 -18.32 -11.13 -9.94
N ILE A 17 -17.20 -10.42 -10.07
CA ILE A 17 -17.18 -8.96 -10.12
C ILE A 17 -16.42 -8.51 -11.37
N PRO A 18 -16.76 -7.34 -11.95
CA PRO A 18 -15.94 -6.72 -12.98
C PRO A 18 -14.49 -6.59 -12.52
N TYR A 19 -13.56 -6.79 -13.45
CA TYR A 19 -12.14 -6.76 -13.13
C TYR A 19 -11.71 -5.39 -12.58
N ASP A 20 -12.19 -4.29 -13.16
CA ASP A 20 -11.87 -2.95 -12.69
C ASP A 20 -12.36 -2.71 -11.26
N ASP A 21 -13.57 -3.19 -10.92
CA ASP A 21 -14.11 -3.14 -9.56
C ASP A 21 -13.23 -3.94 -8.58
N TYR A 22 -12.71 -5.10 -8.99
CA TYR A 22 -11.76 -5.88 -8.18
C TYR A 22 -10.46 -5.13 -7.93
N ILE A 23 -9.87 -4.54 -8.98
CA ILE A 23 -8.62 -3.77 -8.89
C ILE A 23 -8.80 -2.55 -7.97
N HIS A 24 -9.89 -1.80 -8.13
CA HIS A 24 -10.19 -0.68 -7.24
C HIS A 24 -10.29 -1.12 -5.78
N MET A 25 -10.98 -2.24 -5.50
CA MET A 25 -11.09 -2.78 -4.15
C MET A 25 -9.72 -3.23 -3.60
N GLN A 26 -8.84 -3.81 -4.41
CA GLN A 26 -7.48 -4.15 -3.97
C GLN A 26 -6.68 -2.87 -3.62
N ASN A 27 -6.73 -1.86 -4.48
CA ASN A 27 -6.02 -0.59 -4.26
C ASN A 27 -6.52 0.11 -2.99
N ASP A 28 -7.82 0.20 -2.78
CA ASP A 28 -8.40 0.82 -1.57
C ASP A 28 -7.94 0.10 -0.28
N LEU A 29 -7.79 -1.23 -0.34
CA LEU A 29 -7.28 -2.03 0.79
C LEU A 29 -5.78 -1.83 1.02
N GLU A 30 -5.00 -1.68 -0.05
CA GLU A 30 -3.56 -1.36 0.04
C GLU A 30 -3.36 0.05 0.61
N ASP A 31 -4.06 1.06 0.08
CA ASP A 31 -4.02 2.43 0.58
C ASP A 31 -4.34 2.50 2.09
N TYR A 32 -5.35 1.73 2.54
CA TYR A 32 -5.67 1.65 3.96
C TYR A 32 -4.53 1.04 4.79
N ARG A 33 -3.87 -0.01 4.29
CA ARG A 33 -2.73 -0.65 4.98
C ARG A 33 -1.54 0.30 5.04
N ASP A 34 -1.24 0.99 3.95
CA ASP A 34 -0.17 1.98 3.87
C ASP A 34 -0.38 3.11 4.87
N LEU A 35 -1.61 3.64 4.97
CA LEU A 35 -1.96 4.66 5.97
C LEU A 35 -1.77 4.17 7.41
N ARG A 36 -2.12 2.91 7.68
CA ARG A 36 -1.91 2.29 8.99
C ARG A 36 -0.42 2.17 9.30
N ASP A 37 0.37 1.74 8.33
CA ASP A 37 1.81 1.57 8.50
C ASP A 37 2.52 2.93 8.68
N LEU A 38 2.10 3.97 7.95
CA LEU A 38 2.55 5.34 8.18
C LEU A 38 2.21 5.86 9.58
N ARG A 39 1.03 5.50 10.13
CA ARG A 39 0.67 5.87 11.50
C ARG A 39 1.58 5.18 12.51
N ASN A 40 1.79 3.88 12.36
CA ASN A 40 2.69 3.11 13.23
C ASN A 40 4.13 3.66 13.15
N ALA A 41 4.60 3.99 11.94
CA ALA A 41 5.92 4.56 11.74
C ALA A 41 6.09 5.92 12.42
N LYS A 42 5.06 6.77 12.45
CA LYS A 42 5.09 8.06 13.16
C LYS A 42 5.15 7.90 14.68
N GLU A 43 4.50 6.86 15.22
CA GLU A 43 4.49 6.60 16.66
C GLU A 43 5.79 5.96 17.15
N ASN A 44 6.59 5.36 16.26
CA ASN A 44 7.88 4.78 16.61
C ASN A 44 8.88 5.88 17.04
N PRO A 45 9.39 5.86 18.29
CA PRO A 45 10.39 6.82 18.76
C PRO A 45 11.66 6.86 17.90
N ASP A 46 12.06 5.72 17.33
CA ASP A 46 13.25 5.61 16.48
C ASP A 46 13.11 6.41 15.17
N ASN A 47 11.86 6.69 14.75
CA ASN A 47 11.55 7.44 13.53
C ASN A 47 11.36 8.96 13.78
N GLN A 48 11.53 9.45 15.01
CA GLN A 48 11.36 10.87 15.32
C GLN A 48 12.54 11.72 14.87
N GLN A 49 13.73 11.12 14.72
CA GLN A 49 14.91 11.81 14.26
C GLN A 49 15.03 11.73 12.74
N GLY A 50 14.85 12.87 12.08
CA GLY A 50 15.17 13.01 10.66
C GLY A 50 16.68 12.94 10.40
N ARG A 51 17.05 12.71 9.14
CA ARG A 51 18.45 12.75 8.66
C ARG A 51 18.60 13.68 7.47
N SER A 52 19.82 14.13 7.18
CA SER A 52 20.07 14.95 5.98
C SER A 52 19.90 14.13 4.71
N PHE A 53 19.27 14.72 3.69
CA PHE A 53 19.20 14.15 2.35
C PHE A 53 20.61 13.94 1.77
N GLU A 54 21.52 14.89 1.97
CA GLU A 54 22.90 14.85 1.46
C GLU A 54 23.69 13.67 2.07
N GLU A 55 23.55 13.46 3.39
CA GLU A 55 24.16 12.31 4.08
C GLU A 55 23.60 10.99 3.54
N PHE A 56 22.28 10.93 3.35
CA PHE A 56 21.62 9.72 2.84
C PHE A 56 22.08 9.37 1.43
N VAL A 57 22.06 10.32 0.48
CA VAL A 57 22.49 10.07 -0.90
C VAL A 57 23.96 9.73 -1.01
N THR A 58 24.80 10.26 -0.10
CA THR A 58 26.22 9.89 0.01
C THR A 58 26.36 8.45 0.47
N GLU A 59 25.67 8.06 1.54
CA GLU A 59 25.68 6.70 2.09
C GLU A 59 25.27 5.66 1.05
N ILE A 60 24.20 5.92 0.28
CA ILE A 60 23.70 4.97 -0.73
C ILE A 60 24.36 5.11 -2.10
N GLY A 61 25.39 5.95 -2.24
CA GLY A 61 26.16 6.09 -3.47
C GLY A 61 25.43 6.75 -4.64
N LEU A 62 24.41 7.56 -4.38
CA LEU A 62 23.63 8.29 -5.39
C LEU A 62 24.13 9.72 -5.66
N LEU A 63 25.29 10.11 -5.11
CA LEU A 63 25.90 11.40 -5.44
C LEU A 63 26.31 11.43 -6.92
N ARG A 64 25.51 12.14 -7.73
CA ARG A 64 25.85 12.48 -9.10
C ARG A 64 26.93 13.54 -9.07
N ASN A 65 28.18 13.15 -9.37
CA ASN A 65 29.26 14.10 -9.63
C ASN A 65 28.79 15.06 -10.73
N LYS A 66 28.58 16.34 -10.38
CA LYS A 66 28.45 17.41 -11.38
C LYS A 66 29.85 17.63 -11.95
N SER A 67 30.07 17.21 -13.20
CA SER A 67 31.15 17.74 -14.04
C SER A 67 30.98 19.24 -14.28
#